data_AF-A0ABD4QXM3-F1
#
_entry.id   AF-A0ABD4QXM3-F1
#
_cell.length_a   1.000
_cell.length_b   1.000
_cell.length_c   1.000
_cell.angle_alpha   90.00
_cell.angle_beta   90.00
_cell.angle_gamma   90.00
#
_symmetry.space_group_name_H-M   'P 1'
#
loop_
_entity.id
_entity.type
_entity.pdbx_description
1 polymer ?
#
loop_
_entity_poly.entity_id
_entity_poly.type
_entity_poly.pdbx_seq_one_letter_code
_entity_poly.pdbx_strand_id
1 'polypeptide(L)' 'MARRTLLLPPEHGCSLVLVEELDANGMVLSISYEVIDVDGNTKSYPSKAAAKAAYANRVYEAEQRLGISNSPRMWM' A
#
# COMPACT_ATOMS: atom_id res chain seq x y z
N MET A 1 8.08 -20.49 -2.44
CA MET A 1 8.53 -19.44 -1.48
C MET A 1 7.97 -18.10 -1.95
N ALA A 2 7.87 -17.07 -1.12
CA ALA A 2 7.41 -15.76 -1.58
C ALA A 2 8.41 -14.66 -1.21
N ARG A 3 8.81 -13.85 -2.19
CA ARG A 3 9.65 -12.67 -2.00
C ARG A 3 8.74 -11.46 -1.87
N ARG A 4 8.96 -10.66 -0.82
CA ARG A 4 8.25 -9.41 -0.58
C ARG A 4 9.20 -8.24 -0.80
N THR A 5 8.84 -7.33 -1.68
CA THR A 5 9.61 -6.13 -1.99
C THR A 5 8.76 -4.91 -1.69
N LEU A 6 9.22 -4.02 -0.82
CA LEU A 6 8.53 -2.76 -0.54
C LEU A 6 8.58 -1.88 -1.80
N LEU A 7 7.43 -1.52 -2.36
CA LEU A 7 7.35 -0.69 -3.57
C LEU A 7 7.27 0.80 -3.27
N LEU A 8 6.54 1.16 -2.21
CA LEU A 8 6.42 2.53 -1.73
C LEU A 8 6.73 2.54 -0.24
N PRO A 9 7.46 3.57 0.23
CA PRO A 9 7.71 3.74 1.66
C PRO A 9 6.39 3.88 2.42
N PRO A 10 6.37 3.55 3.72
CA PRO A 10 5.16 3.70 4.51
C PRO A 10 4.78 5.17 4.64
N GLU A 11 3.57 5.54 4.21
CA GLU A 11 3.01 6.88 4.41
C GLU A 11 1.75 6.77 5.27
N HIS A 12 1.68 7.54 6.36
CA HIS A 12 0.55 7.54 7.30
C HIS A 12 0.15 6.15 7.82
N GLY A 13 1.12 5.23 7.90
CA GLY A 13 0.92 3.85 8.33
C GLY A 13 0.49 2.88 7.21
N CYS A 14 0.24 3.38 6.00
CA CYS A 14 -0.07 2.58 4.82
C CYS A 14 1.21 2.19 4.08
N SER A 15 1.28 0.99 3.51
CA SER A 15 2.43 0.51 2.72
C SER A 15 1.99 -0.24 1.47
N LEU A 16 2.79 -0.18 0.40
CA LEU A 16 2.57 -0.97 -0.81
C LEU A 16 3.74 -1.95 -1.01
N VAL A 17 3.41 -3.23 -1.14
CA VAL A 17 4.35 -4.34 -1.26
C VAL A 17 4.11 -5.09 -2.56
N LEU A 18 5.18 -5.45 -3.25
CA LEU A 18 5.20 -6.43 -4.32
C LEU A 18 5.46 -7.81 -3.72
N VAL A 19 4.61 -8.78 -4.08
CA VAL A 19 4.76 -10.17 -3.68
C VAL A 19 5.01 -11.00 -4.93
N GLU A 20 6.19 -11.62 -4.98
CA GLU A 20 6.61 -12.52 -6.05
C GLU A 20 6.61 -13.94 -5.49
N GLU A 21 5.74 -14.80 -6.00
CA GLU A 21 5.83 -16.23 -5.69
C GLU A 21 6.93 -16.86 -6.52
N LEU A 22 7.83 -17.58 -5.86
CA LEU A 22 9.01 -18.20 -6.47
C LEU A 22 8.88 -19.73 -6.41
N ASP A 23 9.29 -20.37 -7.50
CA ASP A 23 9.49 -21.83 -7.58
C ASP A 23 10.73 -22.27 -6.79
N ALA A 24 11.01 -23.58 -6.80
CA ALA A 24 12.18 -24.15 -6.11
C ALA A 24 13.54 -23.67 -6.67
N ASN A 25 13.56 -23.14 -7.89
CA ASN A 25 14.74 -22.61 -8.57
C ASN A 25 14.89 -21.09 -8.42
N GLY A 26 13.95 -20.43 -7.73
CA GLY A 26 13.92 -18.97 -7.60
C GLY A 26 13.31 -18.23 -8.79
N MET A 27 12.67 -18.93 -9.73
CA MET A 27 11.93 -18.30 -10.83
C MET A 27 10.56 -17.81 -10.36
N VAL A 28 10.16 -16.63 -10.82
CA VAL A 28 8.87 -16.02 -10.49
C VAL A 28 7.74 -16.80 -11.18
N LEU A 29 6.86 -17.39 -10.38
CA LEU A 29 5.64 -18.09 -10.79
C LEU A 29 4.47 -17.12 -10.89
N SER A 30 4.35 -16.19 -9.95
CA SER A 30 3.24 -15.24 -9.88
C SER A 30 3.69 -13.92 -9.28
N ILE A 31 2.98 -12.85 -9.64
CA ILE A 31 3.18 -11.52 -9.09
C ILE A 31 1.84 -11.00 -8.59
N SER A 32 1.83 -10.54 -7.35
CA SER A 32 0.70 -9.82 -6.77
C SER A 32 1.19 -8.59 -6.00
N TYR A 33 0.28 -7.66 -5.73
CA TYR A 33 0.58 -6.41 -5.06
C TYR A 33 -0.27 -6.31 -3.81
N GLU A 34 0.33 -6.14 -2.65
CA GLU A 34 -0.35 -6.05 -1.37
C GLU A 34 -0.32 -4.60 -0.88
N VAL A 35 -1.50 -4.04 -0.60
CA VAL A 35 -1.64 -2.79 0.13
C VAL A 35 -1.91 -3.13 1.59
N ILE A 36 -1.08 -2.61 2.48
CA ILE A 36 -1.21 -2.75 3.93
C ILE A 36 -1.69 -1.39 4.45
N ASP A 37 -2.82 -1.39 5.15
CA ASP A 37 -3.41 -0.20 5.76
C ASP A 37 -2.77 0.12 7.13
N VAL A 38 -3.02 1.32 7.67
CA VAL A 38 -2.61 1.75 9.02
C VAL A 38 -3.11 0.80 10.12
N ASP A 39 -4.27 0.19 9.90
CA ASP A 39 -4.86 -0.81 10.80
C ASP A 39 -4.21 -2.21 10.64
N GLY A 40 -3.20 -2.36 9.77
CA GLY A 40 -2.54 -3.64 9.44
C GLY A 40 -3.32 -4.52 8.45
N ASN A 41 -4.46 -4.04 7.95
CA ASN A 41 -5.28 -4.76 6.99
C ASN A 41 -4.55 -4.89 5.65
N THR A 42 -4.35 -6.12 5.18
CA THR A 42 -3.67 -6.40 3.91
C THR A 42 -4.69 -6.75 2.83
N LYS A 43 -4.59 -6.11 1.66
CA LYS A 43 -5.42 -6.43 0.49
C LYS A 43 -4.56 -6.63 -0.74
N SER A 44 -4.75 -7.76 -1.40
CA SER A 44 -3.98 -8.15 -2.58
C SER A 44 -4.67 -7.70 -3.88
N TYR A 45 -3.86 -7.29 -4.84
CA TYR A 45 -4.29 -6.78 -6.13
C TYR A 45 -3.47 -7.46 -7.24
N PRO A 46 -4.10 -7.81 -8.38
CA PRO A 46 -3.40 -8.44 -9.50
C PRO A 46 -2.60 -7.45 -10.35
N SER A 47 -2.80 -6.13 -10.18
CA SER A 47 -2.15 -5.10 -10.98
C SER A 47 -1.54 -4.00 -10.11
N LYS A 48 -0.33 -3.58 -10.48
CA LYS A 48 0.40 -2.47 -9.84
C LYS A 48 -0.41 -1.19 -9.84
N ALA A 49 -1.12 -0.89 -10.93
CA ALA A 49 -1.90 0.34 -11.07
C ALA A 49 -3.09 0.35 -10.11
N ALA A 50 -3.81 -0.78 -10.00
CA ALA A 50 -4.92 -0.94 -9.07
C ALA A 50 -4.44 -0.84 -7.62
N ALA A 51 -3.31 -1.48 -7.29
CA ALA A 51 -2.72 -1.44 -5.97
C ALA A 51 -2.24 -0.02 -5.61
N LYS A 52 -1.64 0.71 -6.55
CA LYS A 52 -1.18 2.09 -6.33
C LYS A 52 -2.36 3.04 -6.11
N ALA A 53 -3.44 2.90 -6.88
CA ALA A 53 -4.65 3.69 -6.68
C ALA A 53 -5.30 3.39 -5.32
N ALA A 54 -5.37 2.12 -4.92
CA ALA A 54 -5.88 1.73 -3.62
C ALA A 54 -5.01 2.25 -2.47
N TYR A 55 -3.67 2.16 -2.60
CA TYR A 55 -2.72 2.73 -1.65
C TYR A 55 -2.95 4.23 -1.47
N ALA A 56 -3.05 5.00 -2.57
CA ALA A 56 -3.27 6.46 -2.50
C ALA A 56 -4.58 6.81 -1.77
N ASN A 57 -5.66 6.07 -2.04
CA ASN A 57 -6.92 6.25 -1.32
C ASN A 57 -6.76 5.96 0.18
N ARG A 58 -6.05 4.88 0.54
CA ARG A 58 -5.83 4.49 1.94
C ARG A 58 -4.95 5.49 2.68
N VAL A 59 -3.91 6.01 2.04
CA VAL A 59 -3.08 7.10 2.57
C VAL A 59 -3.95 8.32 2.86
N TYR A 60 -4.77 8.74 1.90
CA TYR A 60 -5.68 9.88 2.06
C TYR A 60 -6.69 9.67 3.20
N GLU A 61 -7.29 8.48 3.30
CA GLU A 61 -8.19 8.12 4.41
C GLU A 61 -7.46 8.14 5.76
N ALA A 62 -6.23 7.62 5.82
CA ALA A 62 -5.40 7.64 7.03
C ALA A 62 -5.02 9.07 7.43
N GLU A 63 -4.65 9.93 6.49
CA GLU A 63 -4.41 11.37 6.71
C GLU A 63 -5.62 12.06 7.31
N GLN A 64 -6.81 11.82 6.75
CA GLN A 64 -8.06 12.38 7.28
C GLN A 64 -8.38 11.88 8.70
N ARG A 65 -8.21 10.57 8.97
CA ARG A 65 -8.47 9.97 10.29
C ARG A 65 -7.49 10.45 11.36
N LEU A 66 -6.22 10.66 10.98
CA LEU A 66 -5.19 11.16 11.89
C LEU A 66 -5.40 12.63 12.26
N GLY A 67 -6.42 13.30 11.71
CA GLY A 67 -6.70 14.68 12.06
C GLY A 67 -5.58 15.62 11.65
N ILE A 68 -4.73 15.21 10.69
CA ILE A 68 -3.83 16.11 9.96
C ILE A 68 -4.70 16.87 8.95
N SER A 69 -5.74 17.50 9.48
CA SER A 69 -6.51 18.49 8.80
C SER A 69 -5.52 19.61 8.52
N ASN A 70 -5.03 19.67 7.27
CA ASN A 70 -4.90 20.97 6.63
C ASN A 70 -6.33 21.52 6.51
N SER A 71 -6.93 21.88 7.65
CA SER A 71 -8.03 22.82 7.65
C SER A 71 -7.46 24.04 6.93
N PRO A 72 -8.11 24.57 5.87
CA PRO A 72 -7.84 25.94 5.52
C PRO A 72 -8.13 26.70 6.81
N ARG A 73 -7.11 27.29 7.44
CA ARG A 73 -7.34 28.38 8.38
C ARG A 73 -8.11 29.40 7.56
N MET A 74 -9.44 29.36 7.64
CA MET A 74 -10.30 30.50 7.38
C MET A 74 -9.85 31.53 8.42
N TRP A 75 -8.84 32.31 8.04
CA TRP A 75 -8.53 33.54 8.73
C TRP A 75 -9.74 34.45 8.47
N MET A 76 -10.34 34.91 9.57
CA MET A 76 -11.39 35.92 9.61
C MET A 76 -11.11 37.09 8.67
#